data_AF-A0A6C0AW13-F1
#
_entry.id   AF-A0A6C0AW13-F1
#
_cell.length_a   1.000
_cell.length_b   1.000
_cell.length_c   1.000
_cell.angle_alpha   90.00
_cell.angle_beta   90.00
_cell.angle_gamma   90.00
#
_symmetry.space_group_name_H-M   'P 1'
#
loop_
_entity.id
_entity.type
_entity.pdbx_description
1 polymer ?
#
loop_
_entity_poly.entity_id
_entity_poly.type
_entity_poly.pdbx_seq_one_letter_code
_entity_poly.pdbx_strand_id
1 'polypeptide(L)' 'MTTTDNIYDTWTFIYNDPNYSLELYKYANGFYLNKKTNEMYSFEQGIKHIISEKDEEKIYSMWWLENS' A
#
# COMPACT_ATOMS: atom_id res chain seq x y z
N MET A 1 -16.30 -20.56 2.21
CA MET A 1 -15.16 -20.40 3.14
C MET A 1 -14.69 -18.97 3.00
N THR A 2 -15.15 -18.05 3.85
CA THR A 2 -14.75 -16.64 3.80
C THR A 2 -13.44 -16.52 4.53
N THR A 3 -12.34 -16.73 3.82
CA THR A 3 -11.00 -16.44 4.33
C THR A 3 -11.01 -14.98 4.73
N THR A 4 -10.83 -14.70 6.02
CA THR A 4 -10.64 -13.35 6.55
C THR A 4 -9.37 -12.84 5.92
N ASP A 5 -9.52 -12.22 4.76
CA ASP A 5 -8.38 -11.80 3.99
C ASP A 5 -7.71 -10.68 4.75
N ASN A 6 -6.51 -10.96 5.23
CA ASN A 6 -5.83 -10.04 6.11
C ASN A 6 -5.48 -8.82 5.25
N ILE A 7 -5.99 -7.65 5.63
CA ILE A 7 -5.80 -6.40 4.89
C ILE A 7 -4.31 -6.14 4.65
N TYR A 8 -3.45 -6.51 5.60
CA TYR A 8 -1.99 -6.37 5.51
C TYR A 8 -1.33 -7.35 4.50
N ASP A 9 -2.01 -8.43 4.14
CA ASP A 9 -1.57 -9.35 3.10
C ASP A 9 -2.01 -8.85 1.72
N THR A 10 -3.22 -8.27 1.64
CA THR A 10 -3.79 -7.68 0.42
C THR A 10 -3.10 -6.37 0.02
N TRP A 11 -2.84 -5.49 0.96
CA TRP A 11 -2.31 -4.15 0.70
C TRP A 11 -0.85 -4.04 1.10
N THR A 12 -0.09 -3.33 0.29
CA THR A 12 1.31 -2.99 0.59
C THR A 12 1.57 -1.55 0.17
N PHE A 13 2.44 -0.88 0.92
CA PHE A 13 2.93 0.43 0.53
C PHE A 13 4.20 0.24 -0.30
N ILE A 14 4.30 0.95 -1.41
CA ILE A 14 5.45 0.89 -2.32
C ILE A 14 6.04 2.29 -2.43
N TYR A 15 7.31 2.40 -2.07
CA TYR A 15 8.11 3.60 -2.25
C TYR A 15 9.55 3.23 -2.57
N ASN A 16 10.16 3.95 -3.51
CA ASN A 16 11.55 3.76 -3.93
C ASN A 16 11.92 2.30 -4.34
N ASP A 17 10.93 1.54 -4.81
CA ASP A 17 11.14 0.17 -5.30
C ASP A 17 11.43 0.18 -6.81
N PRO A 18 12.57 -0.36 -7.27
CA PRO A 18 12.96 -0.32 -8.68
C PRO A 18 12.00 -1.11 -9.58
N ASN A 19 11.26 -2.09 -9.05
CA ASN A 19 10.27 -2.85 -9.83
C ASN A 19 9.06 -1.99 -10.22
N TYR A 20 8.84 -0.88 -9.53
CA TYR A 20 7.71 0.04 -9.74
C TYR A 20 8.16 1.41 -10.24
N SER A 21 9.31 1.48 -10.93
CA SER A 21 9.91 2.74 -11.38
C SER A 21 8.96 3.61 -12.24
N LEU A 22 8.07 2.99 -13.03
CA LEU A 22 7.10 3.71 -13.87
C LEU A 22 5.95 4.28 -13.04
N GLU A 23 5.43 3.51 -12.10
CA GLU A 23 4.36 3.91 -11.18
C GLU A 23 4.85 4.99 -10.22
N LEU A 24 6.07 4.87 -9.70
CA LEU A 24 6.71 5.86 -8.84
C LEU A 24 7.00 7.17 -9.56
N TYR A 25 7.11 7.17 -10.89
CA TYR A 25 7.14 8.42 -11.66
C TYR A 25 5.82 9.19 -11.54
N LYS A 26 4.68 8.49 -11.48
CA LYS A 26 3.35 9.07 -11.26
C LYS A 26 3.07 9.33 -9.78
N TYR A 27 3.60 8.48 -8.91
CA TYR A 27 3.41 8.51 -7.46
C TYR A 27 4.75 8.78 -6.77
N ALA A 28 5.25 10.02 -6.91
CA ALA A 28 6.57 10.41 -6.42
C ALA A 28 6.77 10.17 -4.91
N ASN A 29 5.68 10.26 -4.12
CA ASN A 29 5.69 10.02 -2.68
C ASN A 29 5.35 8.57 -2.29
N GLY A 30 5.28 7.66 -3.27
CA GLY A 30 4.84 6.28 -3.07
C GLY A 30 3.33 6.11 -3.21
N PHE A 31 2.90 4.85 -3.21
CA PHE A 31 1.51 4.46 -3.41
C PHE A 31 1.18 3.17 -2.66
N TYR A 32 -0.09 3.00 -2.34
CA TYR A 32 -0.63 1.75 -1.84
C TYR A 32 -1.07 0.88 -3.01
N LEU A 33 -0.55 -0.35 -3.05
CA LEU A 33 -0.88 -1.36 -4.03
C LEU A 33 -1.76 -2.44 -3.40
N ASN A 34 -2.90 -2.70 -4.03
CA ASN A 34 -3.71 -3.89 -3.75
C ASN A 34 -3.19 -5.06 -4.58
N LYS A 35 -2.57 -6.05 -3.95
CA LYS A 35 -1.99 -7.23 -4.63
C LYS A 35 -3.03 -8.14 -5.29
N LYS A 36 -4.31 -7.98 -4.95
CA LYS A 36 -5.40 -8.79 -5.51
C LYS A 36 -6.02 -8.18 -6.74
N THR A 37 -6.29 -6.88 -6.70
CA THR A 37 -6.98 -6.16 -7.78
C THR A 37 -6.02 -5.37 -8.66
N ASN A 38 -4.75 -5.25 -8.26
CA ASN A 38 -3.77 -4.32 -8.83
C ASN A 38 -4.20 -2.85 -8.79
N GLU A 39 -5.16 -2.51 -7.92
CA GLU A 39 -5.55 -1.12 -7.72
C GLU A 39 -4.44 -0.37 -6.98
N MET A 40 -4.21 0.88 -7.42
CA MET A 40 -3.15 1.73 -6.91
C MET A 40 -3.72 3.06 -6.45
N TYR A 41 -3.34 3.46 -5.24
CA TYR A 41 -3.78 4.70 -4.61
C TYR A 41 -2.56 5.49 -4.19
N SER A 42 -2.50 6.78 -4.54
CA SER A 42 -1.36 7.61 -4.13
C SER A 42 -1.27 7.70 -2.61
N PHE A 43 -0.05 7.89 -2.09
CA PHE A 43 0.16 8.17 -0.67
C PHE A 43 -0.73 9.32 -0.17
N GLU A 44 -0.86 10.39 -0.96
CA GLU A 44 -1.68 11.56 -0.62
C GLU A 44 -3.18 11.26 -0.55
N GLN A 45 -3.68 10.38 -1.42
CA GLN A 45 -5.08 9.95 -1.38
C GLN A 45 -5.34 9.00 -0.20
N GLY A 46 -4.37 8.14 0.08
CA GLY A 46 -4.50 7.08 1.08
C GLY A 46 -5.56 6.04 0.70
N ILE A 47 -5.70 5.05 1.58
CA ILE A 47 -6.67 3.95 1.45
C ILE A 47 -7.56 3.80 2.69
N LYS A 48 -7.52 4.76 3.61
CA LYS A 48 -8.33 4.82 4.82
C LYS A 48 -9.83 4.73 4.57
N HIS A 49 -10.29 5.16 3.39
CA HIS A 49 -11.69 5.06 2.97
C HIS A 49 -12.09 3.62 2.60
N ILE A 50 -11.12 2.73 2.38
CA ILE A 50 -11.30 1.31 2.03
C ILE A 50 -11.07 0.43 3.25
N ILE A 51 -9.97 0.67 3.97
CA ILE A 51 -9.48 -0.24 5.01
C ILE A 51 -9.50 0.34 6.42
N SER A 52 -9.90 1.60 6.61
CA SER A 52 -9.75 2.39 7.85
C SER A 52 -8.35 2.96 8.07
N GLU A 53 -8.30 4.08 8.79
CA GLU A 53 -7.07 4.82 9.09
C GLU A 53 -6.04 4.00 9.87
N LYS A 54 -6.49 3.22 10.86
CA LYS A 54 -5.60 2.37 11.68
C LYS A 54 -4.88 1.31 10.86
N ASP A 55 -5.57 0.74 9.87
CA ASP A 55 -4.99 -0.29 9.02
C ASP A 55 -4.04 0.29 7.98
N GLU A 56 -4.37 1.47 7.43
CA GLU A 56 -3.46 2.22 6.56
C GLU A 56 -2.15 2.57 7.30
N GLU A 57 -2.24 3.15 8.50
CA GLU A 57 -1.08 3.51 9.32
C GLU A 57 -0.21 2.28 9.59
N LYS A 58 -0.83 1.14 9.86
CA LYS A 58 -0.12 -0.10 10.12
C LYS A 58 0.59 -0.65 8.88
N ILE A 59 -0.02 -0.57 7.69
CA ILE A 59 0.64 -0.95 6.43
C ILE A 59 1.86 -0.08 6.18
N TYR A 60 1.72 1.24 6.33
CA TYR A 60 2.83 2.16 6.18
C TYR A 60 3.94 1.87 7.22
N SER A 61 3.55 1.62 8.47
CA SER A 61 4.50 1.26 9.55
C SER A 61 5.22 -0.06 9.27
N MET A 62 4.54 -1.07 8.74
CA MET A 62 5.16 -2.33 8.34
C MET A 62 6.20 -2.11 7.25
N TRP A 63 5.83 -1.39 6.20
CA TRP A 63 6.76 -1.05 5.12
C TRP A 63 7.96 -0.26 5.65
N TRP A 64 7.74 0.71 6.53
CA TRP A 64 8.80 1.49 7.17
C TRP A 64 9.75 0.62 7.98
N LEU A 65 9.23 -0.33 8.76
CA LEU A 65 10.08 -1.26 9.53
C LEU A 65 10.93 -2.18 8.64
N GLU A 66 10.41 -2.57 7.48
CA GLU A 66 11.13 -3.42 6.53
C GLU A 66 12.16 -2.65 5.68
N ASN A 67 11.99 -1.32 5.52
CA ASN A 67 12.81 -0.48 4.63
C ASN A 67 13.60 0.62 5.38
N SER A 68 13.56 0.66 6.71
CA SER A 68 14.32 1.59 7.57
C SER A 68 15.76 1.16 7.82
#